data_AF-A0A9Q3Z9F6-F1
#
_entry.id   AF-A0A9Q3Z9F6-F1
#
_cell.length_a   1.000
_cell.length_b   1.000
_cell.length_c   1.000
_cell.angle_alpha   90.00
_cell.angle_beta   90.00
_cell.angle_gamma   90.00
#
_symmetry.space_group_name_H-M   'P 1'
#
loop_
_entity.id
_entity.type
_entity.pdbx_description
1 polymer ?
#
loop_
_entity_poly.entity_id
_entity_poly.type
_entity_poly.pdbx_seq_one_letter_code
_entity_poly.pdbx_strand_id
1 'polypeptide(L)' 'MAQEEHRTTTVEQGRFCVARCSCGWRGPARRARSQARSDAEGHVLLQA' A
#
# COMPACT_ATOMS: atom_id res chain seq x y z
N MET A 1 22.18 -7.70 -2.76
CA MET A 1 21.03 -7.07 -3.45
C MET A 1 19.82 -7.37 -2.60
N ALA A 2 19.44 -6.43 -1.74
CA ALA A 2 18.44 -6.67 -0.71
C ALA A 2 17.11 -7.02 -1.39
N GLN A 3 16.56 -8.17 -1.00
CA GLN A 3 15.21 -8.58 -1.33
C GLN A 3 14.35 -7.43 -0.79
N GLU A 4 13.65 -6.72 -1.67
CA GLU A 4 12.88 -5.55 -1.28
C GLU A 4 11.81 -6.02 -0.30
N GLU A 5 12.06 -5.89 1.00
CA GLU A 5 11.06 -6.18 2.01
C GLU A 5 9.83 -5.36 1.62
N HIS A 6 8.71 -6.05 1.37
CA HIS A 6 7.48 -5.47 0.82
C HIS A 6 6.92 -4.48 1.83
N ARG A 7 7.45 -3.26 1.81
CA ARG A 7 7.14 -2.20 2.74
C ARG A 7 6.05 -1.35 2.14
N THR A 8 4.84 -1.59 2.62
CA THR A 8 3.71 -0.78 2.21
C THR A 8 3.65 0.52 2.98
N THR A 9 3.37 1.60 2.26
CA THR A 9 3.12 2.93 2.82
C THR A 9 1.85 3.49 2.22
N THR A 10 0.99 4.07 3.06
CA THR A 10 -0.18 4.82 2.60
C THR A 10 0.19 6.29 2.45
N VAL A 11 -0.13 6.87 1.29
CA VAL A 11 0.03 8.30 1.03
C VAL A 11 -1.34 8.94 0.81
N GLU A 12 -1.52 10.13 1.38
CA GLU A 12 -2.74 10.91 1.27
C GLU A 12 -2.61 11.92 0.13
N GLN A 13 -3.35 11.73 -0.96
CA GLN A 13 -3.52 12.68 -2.05
C GLN A 13 -4.85 13.42 -1.89
N GLY A 14 -4.82 14.55 -1.16
CA GLY A 14 -5.98 15.40 -0.91
C GLY A 14 -7.08 14.65 -0.15
N ARG A 15 -8.22 14.41 -0.82
CA ARG A 15 -9.35 13.65 -0.23
C ARG A 15 -9.25 12.13 -0.38
N PHE A 16 -8.18 11.64 -1.00
CA PHE A 16 -7.97 10.22 -1.28
C PHE A 16 -6.69 9.73 -0.59
N CYS A 17 -6.72 8.47 -0.20
CA CYS A 17 -5.63 7.70 0.36
C CYS A 17 -5.31 6.57 -0.63
N VAL A 18 -4.04 6.42 -0.98
CA VAL A 18 -3.54 5.34 -1.85
C VAL A 18 -2.41 4.60 -1.14
N ALA A 19 -2.46 3.28 -1.19
CA ALA A 19 -1.36 2.44 -0.73
C ALA A 19 -0.30 2.32 -1.84
N ARG A 20 0.98 2.25 -1.47
CA ARG A 20 2.09 1.92 -2.37
C ARG A 20 3.05 0.97 -1.67
N CYS A 21 3.63 0.06 -2.42
CA CYS A 21 4.68 -0.86 -1.97
C CYS A 21 6.03 -0.40 -2.51
N SER A 22 7.11 -0.67 -1.76
CA SER A 22 8.50 -0.55 -2.25
C SER A 22 8.74 -1.35 -3.52
N CYS A 23 8.10 -2.51 -3.67
CA CYS A 23 8.12 -3.38 -4.84
C CYS A 23 7.50 -2.79 -6.13
N GLY A 24 7.00 -1.56 -6.09
CA GLY A 24 6.41 -0.87 -7.25
C GLY A 24 4.89 -0.99 -7.38
N TRP A 25 4.25 -1.83 -6.55
CA TRP A 25 2.79 -1.95 -6.52
C TRP A 25 2.14 -0.68 -5.96
N ARG A 26 0.97 -0.32 -6.52
CA ARG A 26 0.15 0.81 -6.10
C ARG A 26 -1.29 0.37 -5.97
N GLY A 27 -1.81 0.48 -4.76
CA GLY A 27 -3.19 0.23 -4.44
C GLY A 27 -4.13 1.30 -5.00
N PRO A 28 -5.42 0.97 -5.13
CA PRO A 28 -6.42 1.87 -5.67
C PRO A 28 -6.71 3.06 -4.75
N ALA A 29 -7.26 4.15 -5.31
CA ALA A 29 -7.66 5.33 -4.56
C ALA A 29 -8.86 5.02 -3.65
N ARG A 30 -8.68 5.17 -2.33
CA ARG A 30 -9.70 4.97 -1.29
C ARG A 30 -9.86 6.25 -0.48
N ARG A 31 -11.09 6.61 -0.06
CA ARG A 31 -11.26 7.75 0.86
C ARG A 31 -10.84 7.43 2.29
N ALA A 32 -11.09 6.20 2.73
CA ALA A 32 -10.77 5.76 4.07
C ALA A 32 -9.32 5.25 4.16
N ARG A 33 -8.54 5.83 5.08
CA ARG A 33 -7.17 5.35 5.38
C ARG A 33 -7.14 3.91 5.82
N SER A 34 -8.11 3.50 6.64
CA SER A 34 -8.24 2.10 7.10
C SER A 34 -8.41 1.15 5.91
N GLN A 35 -9.23 1.51 4.93
CA GLN A 35 -9.41 0.70 3.73
C GLN A 35 -8.15 0.62 2.87
N ALA A 36 -7.45 1.75 2.68
CA ALA A 36 -6.17 1.77 1.97
C ALA A 36 -5.11 0.92 2.72
N ARG A 37 -5.13 0.94 4.05
CA ARG A 37 -4.22 0.14 4.87
C ARG A 37 -4.51 -1.35 4.74
N SER A 38 -5.77 -1.79 4.85
CA SER A 38 -6.11 -3.21 4.70
C SER A 38 -5.78 -3.76 3.30
N ASP A 39 -5.91 -2.94 2.26
CA ASP A 39 -5.46 -3.28 0.90
C ASP A 39 -3.93 -3.47 0.86
N ALA A 40 -3.19 -2.59 1.52
CA ALA A 40 -1.75 -2.67 1.66
C ALA A 40 -1.30 -3.90 2.49
N GLU A 41 -1.96 -4.17 3.60
CA GLU A 41 -1.73 -5.35 4.44
C GLU A 41 -2.02 -6.64 3.66
N GLY A 42 -3.12 -6.68 2.90
CA GLY A 42 -3.43 -7.78 2.01
C GLY A 42 -2.34 -8.00 0.96
N HIS A 43 -1.78 -6.93 0.39
CA HIS A 43 -0.66 -7.03 -0.54
C HIS A 43 0.60 -7.59 0.12
N VAL A 44 0.96 -7.13 1.32
CA VAL A 44 2.09 -7.69 2.08
C VAL A 44 1.84 -9.16 2.38
N LEU A 45 0.64 -9.54 2.81
CA LEU A 45 0.32 -10.93 3.16
C LEU A 45 0.26 -11.87 1.95
N LEU A 46 -0.19 -11.39 0.80
CA LEU A 46 -0.30 -12.19 -0.42
C LEU A 46 0.98 -12.23 -1.25
N GLN A 47 1.90 -11.26 -1.07
CA GLN A 47 3.13 -11.16 -1.86
C GLN A 47 4.42 -11.20 -1.03
N ALA A 48 4.38 -11.35 0.30
CA ALA A 48 5.55 -11.69 1.12
C ALA A 48 5.95 -13.16 0.91
#